data_AF-A0A3M1T4Y9-F1
#
_entry.id   AF-A0A3M1T4Y9-F1
#
_cell.length_a   1.000
_cell.length_b   1.000
_cell.length_c   1.000
_cell.angle_alpha   90.00
_cell.angle_beta   90.00
_cell.angle_gamma   90.00
#
_symmetry.space_group_name_H-M   'P 1'
#
loop_
_entity.id
_entity.type
_entity.pdbx_description
1 polymer ?
#
loop_
_entity_poly.entity_id
_entity_poly.type
_entity_poly.pdbx_seq_one_letter_code
_entity_poly.pdbx_strand_id
1 'polypeptide(L)'
;MDPRKQALAQLLAEVKLSEKKVQKAKAKLPPLEARIKQALVAGKRELAKRYALEFEEQKLAVRRCEQQLALAKRQYEEGLRKALEQPSAKQLRSMQHMAKAMEGLADSLGVLDADQDMLRRLEEDAAHAEARLDIALEDATAKNPELALPADPGPEEAAPPLSTAEDILKEFE
;
A
#
# COMPACT_ATOMS: atom_id res chain seq x y z
N MET A 1 -5.94 9.82 22.34
CA MET A 1 -5.25 9.37 21.11
C MET A 1 -6.29 9.14 20.04
N ASP A 2 -6.09 9.65 18.83
CA ASP A 2 -7.05 9.41 17.74
C ASP A 2 -6.99 7.93 17.32
N PRO A 3 -8.12 7.19 17.32
CA PRO A 3 -8.13 5.76 17.01
C PRO A 3 -7.60 5.47 15.59
N ARG A 4 -7.77 6.42 14.66
CA ARG A 4 -7.25 6.35 13.29
C ARG A 4 -5.73 6.37 13.21
N LYS A 5 -5.09 7.26 13.99
CA LYS A 5 -3.62 7.34 14.07
C LYS A 5 -3.04 6.08 14.71
N GLN A 6 -3.74 5.51 15.68
CA GLN A 6 -3.32 4.26 16.32
C GLN A 6 -3.39 3.07 15.36
N ALA A 7 -4.47 2.93 14.58
CA ALA A 7 -4.59 1.87 13.57
C ALA A 7 -3.51 2.00 12.47
N LEU A 8 -3.26 3.22 11.98
CA LEU A 8 -2.23 3.47 10.98
C LEU A 8 -0.81 3.18 11.52
N ALA A 9 -0.55 3.51 12.78
CA ALA A 9 0.70 3.20 13.45
C ALA A 9 0.92 1.68 13.62
N GLN A 10 -0.14 0.91 13.85
CA GLN A 10 -0.07 -0.55 13.90
C GLN A 10 0.26 -1.15 12.54
N LEU A 11 -0.41 -0.70 11.47
CA LEU A 11 -0.12 -1.13 10.10
C LEU A 11 1.33 -0.78 9.71
N LEU A 12 1.81 0.42 10.06
CA LEU A 12 3.20 0.81 9.82
C LEU A 12 4.19 -0.08 10.61
N ALA A 13 3.86 -0.45 11.84
CA ALA A 13 4.69 -1.35 12.64
C ALA A 13 4.77 -2.75 12.00
N GLU A 14 3.68 -3.23 11.42
CA GLU A 14 3.63 -4.49 10.68
C GLU A 14 4.49 -4.45 9.41
N VAL A 15 4.44 -3.36 8.65
CA VAL A 15 5.35 -3.11 7.51
C VAL A 15 6.80 -3.16 7.97
N LYS A 16 7.18 -2.40 9.01
CA LYS A 16 8.57 -2.40 9.52
C LYS A 16 9.02 -3.77 10.03
N LEU A 17 8.12 -4.53 10.63
CA LEU A 17 8.43 -5.88 11.11
C LEU A 17 8.66 -6.85 9.93
N SER A 18 7.82 -6.79 8.90
CA SER A 18 7.98 -7.60 7.69
C SER A 18 9.23 -7.22 6.91
N GLU A 19 9.60 -5.94 6.82
CA GLU A 19 10.87 -5.49 6.25
C GLU A 19 12.08 -6.11 6.97
N LYS A 20 12.07 -6.09 8.32
CA LYS A 20 13.12 -6.74 9.11
C LYS A 20 13.19 -8.25 8.87
N LYS A 21 12.05 -8.92 8.68
CA LYS A 21 12.04 -10.36 8.35
C LYS A 21 12.67 -10.63 6.99
N VAL A 22 12.35 -9.82 5.96
CA VAL A 22 12.97 -9.90 4.63
C VAL A 22 14.48 -9.68 4.73
N GLN A 23 14.93 -8.64 5.43
CA GLN A 23 16.36 -8.37 5.60
C GLN A 23 17.09 -9.52 6.29
N LYS A 24 16.52 -10.08 7.36
CA LYS A 24 17.09 -11.26 8.05
C LYS A 24 17.14 -12.49 7.16
N ALA A 25 16.13 -12.72 6.33
CA ALA A 25 16.11 -13.83 5.39
C ALA A 25 17.17 -13.65 4.28
N LYS A 26 17.33 -12.42 3.75
CA LYS A 26 18.36 -12.10 2.74
C LYS A 26 19.78 -12.21 3.29
N ALA A 27 20.00 -11.83 4.56
CA ALA A 27 21.31 -11.91 5.19
C ALA A 27 21.87 -13.35 5.32
N LYS A 28 21.01 -14.38 5.17
CA LYS A 28 21.43 -15.78 5.15
C LYS A 28 21.94 -16.27 3.79
N LEU A 29 21.68 -15.54 2.70
CA LEU A 29 22.11 -15.94 1.35
C LEU A 29 23.63 -15.80 1.14
N PRO A 30 24.29 -14.66 1.47
CA PRO A 30 25.75 -14.52 1.29
C PRO A 30 26.62 -15.59 1.96
N PRO A 31 26.36 -16.02 3.22
CA PRO A 31 27.18 -17.07 3.82
C PRO A 31 26.97 -18.44 3.17
N LEU A 32 25.77 -18.73 2.64
CA LEU A 32 25.53 -19.97 1.87
C LEU A 32 26.26 -19.92 0.53
N GLU A 33 26.20 -18.79 -0.18
CA GLU A 33 26.96 -18.57 -1.40
C GLU A 33 28.47 -18.75 -1.20
N ALA A 34 29.03 -18.16 -0.13
CA ALA A 34 30.44 -18.33 0.22
C ALA A 34 30.79 -19.81 0.47
N ARG A 35 29.91 -20.56 1.14
CA ARG A 35 30.11 -22.00 1.39
C ARG A 35 30.05 -22.83 0.10
N ILE A 36 29.15 -22.48 -0.83
CA ILE A 36 29.07 -23.13 -2.16
C ILE A 36 30.38 -22.92 -2.90
N LYS A 37 30.84 -21.66 -3.01
CA LYS A 37 32.10 -21.31 -3.68
C LYS A 37 33.30 -22.03 -3.07
N GLN A 38 33.41 -22.06 -1.74
CA GLN A 38 34.47 -22.78 -1.04
C GLN A 38 34.44 -24.29 -1.29
N ALA A 39 33.24 -24.90 -1.29
CA ALA A 39 33.09 -26.32 -1.57
C ALA A 39 33.47 -26.68 -3.01
N LEU A 40 33.15 -25.81 -3.97
CA LEU A 40 33.56 -25.94 -5.38
C LEU A 40 35.07 -25.88 -5.55
N VAL A 41 35.72 -24.86 -4.98
CA VAL A 41 37.19 -24.70 -5.02
C VAL A 41 37.90 -25.89 -4.36
N ALA A 42 37.33 -26.45 -3.29
CA ALA A 42 37.87 -27.63 -2.62
C ALA A 42 37.62 -28.96 -3.36
N GLY A 43 36.97 -28.94 -4.55
CA GLY A 43 36.61 -30.14 -5.31
C GLY A 43 35.50 -30.99 -4.67
N LYS A 44 34.85 -30.50 -3.61
CA LYS A 44 33.80 -31.22 -2.86
C LYS A 44 32.43 -30.99 -3.51
N ARG A 45 32.24 -31.47 -4.74
CA ARG A 45 31.02 -31.23 -5.54
C ARG A 45 29.73 -31.67 -4.86
N GLU A 46 29.71 -32.83 -4.21
CA GLU A 46 28.50 -33.30 -3.50
C GLU A 46 28.13 -32.41 -2.30
N LEU A 47 29.11 -31.80 -1.63
CA LEU A 47 28.86 -30.84 -0.57
C LEU A 47 28.34 -29.51 -1.13
N ALA A 48 28.91 -29.06 -2.26
CA ALA A 48 28.44 -27.87 -2.96
C ALA A 48 26.98 -28.02 -3.42
N LYS A 49 26.59 -29.20 -3.95
CA LYS A 49 25.19 -29.50 -4.32
C LYS A 49 24.24 -29.36 -3.14
N ARG A 50 24.61 -29.87 -1.95
CA ARG A 50 23.78 -29.72 -0.73
C ARG A 50 23.59 -28.27 -0.34
N TYR A 51 24.67 -27.48 -0.33
CA TYR A 51 24.58 -26.05 -0.04
C TYR A 51 23.79 -25.27 -1.10
N ALA A 52 23.85 -25.68 -2.37
CA ALA A 52 23.04 -25.09 -3.43
C ALA A 52 21.54 -25.34 -3.23
N LEU A 53 21.15 -26.55 -2.78
CA LEU A 53 19.76 -26.84 -2.42
C LEU A 53 19.29 -25.99 -1.23
N GLU A 54 20.11 -25.89 -0.18
CA GLU A 54 19.82 -25.02 0.98
C GLU A 54 19.68 -23.54 0.57
N PHE A 55 20.48 -23.10 -0.40
CA PHE A 55 20.42 -21.75 -0.95
C PHE A 55 19.12 -21.48 -1.72
N GLU A 56 18.65 -22.43 -2.53
CA GLU A 56 17.35 -22.33 -3.21
C GLU A 56 16.17 -22.33 -2.23
N GLU A 57 16.21 -23.19 -1.21
CA GLU A 57 15.20 -23.17 -0.15
C GLU A 57 15.18 -21.82 0.57
N GLN A 58 16.36 -21.24 0.83
CA GLN A 58 16.50 -19.93 1.44
C GLN A 58 16.01 -18.80 0.52
N LYS A 59 16.23 -18.89 -0.80
CA LYS A 59 15.64 -17.96 -1.79
C LYS A 59 14.12 -18.03 -1.77
N LEU A 60 13.52 -19.22 -1.71
CA LEU A 60 12.07 -19.38 -1.58
C LEU A 60 11.56 -18.77 -0.28
N ALA A 61 12.29 -18.91 0.83
CA ALA A 61 11.95 -18.26 2.09
C ALA A 61 12.00 -16.73 2.00
N VAL A 62 12.97 -16.15 1.29
CA VAL A 62 13.03 -14.71 0.99
C VAL A 62 11.80 -14.28 0.20
N ARG A 63 11.46 -14.98 -0.90
CA ARG A 63 10.28 -14.66 -1.72
C ARG A 63 8.98 -14.65 -0.90
N ARG A 64 8.79 -15.64 -0.02
CA ARG A 64 7.63 -15.67 0.90
C ARG A 64 7.59 -14.46 1.83
N CYS A 65 8.74 -14.05 2.37
CA CYS A 65 8.81 -12.86 3.23
C CYS A 65 8.53 -11.57 2.45
N GLU A 66 8.99 -11.47 1.20
CA GLU A 66 8.74 -10.32 0.31
C GLU A 66 7.27 -10.21 -0.07
N GLN A 67 6.60 -11.33 -0.33
CA GLN A 67 5.15 -11.35 -0.55
C GLN A 67 4.38 -10.83 0.67
N GLN A 68 4.77 -11.26 1.88
CA GLN A 68 4.16 -10.74 3.13
C GLN A 68 4.39 -9.23 3.30
N LEU A 69 5.59 -8.74 2.97
CA LEU A 69 5.88 -7.31 2.98
C LEU A 69 5.02 -6.55 1.99
N ALA A 70 4.86 -7.06 0.77
CA ALA A 70 4.02 -6.43 -0.25
C ALA A 70 2.56 -6.32 0.20
N LEU A 71 2.03 -7.38 0.82
CA LEU A 71 0.68 -7.36 1.40
C LEU A 71 0.55 -6.33 2.53
N ALA A 72 1.51 -6.29 3.46
CA ALA A 72 1.49 -5.33 4.56
C ALA A 72 1.56 -3.88 4.07
N LYS A 73 2.34 -3.60 3.02
CA LYS A 73 2.42 -2.28 2.37
C LYS A 73 1.09 -1.86 1.76
N ARG A 74 0.44 -2.77 1.00
CA ARG A 74 -0.89 -2.51 0.42
C ARG A 74 -1.93 -2.19 1.50
N GLN A 75 -1.95 -2.95 2.59
CA GLN A 75 -2.86 -2.70 3.71
C GLN A 75 -2.60 -1.35 4.38
N TYR A 76 -1.32 -0.96 4.53
CA TYR A 76 -0.94 0.35 5.04
C TYR A 76 -1.39 1.49 4.11
N GLU A 77 -1.20 1.34 2.79
CA GLU A 77 -1.63 2.30 1.77
C GLU A 77 -3.15 2.47 1.75
N GLU A 78 -3.90 1.36 1.77
CA GLU A 78 -5.36 1.38 1.88
C GLU A 78 -5.82 2.03 3.19
N GLY A 79 -5.14 1.73 4.31
CA GLY A 79 -5.41 2.35 5.60
C GLY A 79 -5.15 3.86 5.59
N LEU A 80 -4.08 4.30 4.92
CA LEU A 80 -3.76 5.70 4.73
C LEU A 80 -4.83 6.40 3.89
N ARG A 81 -5.23 5.80 2.77
CA ARG A 81 -6.28 6.32 1.90
C ARG A 81 -7.61 6.50 2.66
N LYS A 82 -8.06 5.48 3.40
CA LYS A 82 -9.27 5.56 4.24
C LYS A 82 -9.16 6.64 5.32
N ALA A 83 -7.97 6.84 5.89
CA ALA A 83 -7.75 7.89 6.88
C ALA A 83 -7.82 9.30 6.29
N LEU A 84 -7.46 9.46 5.01
CA LEU A 84 -7.51 10.72 4.26
C LEU A 84 -8.92 11.02 3.71
N GLU A 85 -9.63 10.00 3.21
CA GLU A 85 -10.98 10.14 2.64
C GLU A 85 -12.06 10.39 3.71
N GLN A 86 -11.86 9.92 4.95
CA GLN A 86 -12.85 10.16 6.00
C GLN A 86 -12.79 11.61 6.50
N PRO A 87 -13.90 12.38 6.41
CA PRO A 87 -13.95 13.73 6.95
C PRO A 87 -13.51 13.71 8.41
N SER A 88 -12.62 14.62 8.78
CA SER A 88 -12.15 14.72 10.15
C SER A 88 -13.34 14.91 11.10
N ALA A 89 -13.25 14.41 12.34
CA ALA A 89 -14.34 14.59 13.32
C ALA A 89 -14.74 16.07 13.52
N LYS A 90 -13.82 17.00 13.25
CA LYS A 90 -14.07 18.44 13.25
C LYS A 90 -14.91 18.88 12.05
N GLN A 91 -14.58 18.39 10.84
CA GLN A 91 -15.37 18.61 9.62
C GLN A 91 -16.75 17.97 9.71
N LEU A 92 -16.85 16.77 10.30
CA LEU A 92 -18.14 16.10 10.48
C LEU A 92 -19.04 16.87 11.47
N ARG A 93 -18.46 17.39 12.56
CA ARG A 93 -19.20 18.28 13.49
C ARG A 93 -19.61 19.58 12.82
N SER A 94 -18.73 20.23 12.03
CA SER A 94 -19.11 21.46 11.32
C SER A 94 -20.20 21.20 10.28
N MET A 95 -20.13 20.09 9.54
CA MET A 95 -21.21 19.68 8.63
C MET A 95 -22.51 19.40 9.38
N GLN A 96 -22.47 18.74 10.54
CA GLN A 96 -23.66 18.53 11.37
C GLN A 96 -24.24 19.84 11.91
N HIS A 97 -23.41 20.78 12.33
CA HIS A 97 -23.86 22.11 12.77
C HIS A 97 -24.45 22.91 11.62
N MET A 98 -23.83 22.84 10.43
CA MET A 98 -24.32 23.50 9.23
C MET A 98 -25.63 22.89 8.74
N ALA A 99 -25.74 21.55 8.75
CA ALA A 99 -26.97 20.84 8.43
C ALA A 99 -28.10 21.20 9.40
N LYS A 100 -27.85 21.22 10.71
CA LYS A 100 -28.84 21.66 11.72
C LYS A 100 -29.24 23.12 11.57
N ALA A 101 -28.30 23.99 11.21
CA ALA A 101 -28.58 25.39 10.94
C ALA A 101 -29.42 25.57 9.65
N MET A 102 -29.13 24.77 8.61
CA MET A 102 -29.92 24.72 7.37
C MET A 102 -31.33 24.15 7.59
N GLU A 103 -31.47 23.11 8.43
CA GLU A 103 -32.77 22.55 8.81
C GLU A 103 -33.62 23.58 9.57
N GLY A 104 -33.02 24.30 10.53
CA GLY A 104 -33.68 25.42 11.21
C GLY A 104 -34.02 26.60 10.28
N LEU A 105 -33.22 26.85 9.24
CA LEU A 105 -33.52 27.83 8.20
C LEU A 105 -34.69 27.36 7.31
N ALA A 106 -34.73 26.08 6.91
CA ALA A 106 -35.82 25.51 6.13
C ALA A 106 -37.15 25.52 6.90
N ASP A 107 -37.14 25.22 8.19
CA ASP A 107 -38.31 25.33 9.06
C ASP A 107 -38.78 26.79 9.21
N SER A 108 -37.85 27.76 9.21
CA SER A 108 -38.18 29.19 9.26
C SER A 108 -38.69 29.75 7.91
N LEU A 109 -38.19 29.22 6.79
CA LEU A 109 -38.62 29.55 5.43
C LEU A 109 -39.93 28.85 5.05
N GLY A 110 -40.28 27.72 5.68
CA GLY A 110 -41.60 27.10 5.54
C GLY A 110 -42.74 27.94 6.15
N VAL A 111 -42.41 28.96 6.96
CA VAL A 111 -43.37 29.90 7.56
C VAL A 111 -43.44 31.23 6.78
N LEU A 112 -42.46 31.52 5.93
CA LEU A 112 -42.38 32.75 5.13
C LEU A 112 -42.04 32.36 3.69
N ASP A 113 -43.08 32.34 2.84
CA ASP A 113 -43.03 32.12 1.37
C ASP A 113 -41.65 32.51 0.78
N ALA A 114 -40.83 31.51 0.45
CA ALA A 114 -39.49 31.74 -0.07
C ALA A 114 -39.53 32.09 -1.57
N ASP A 115 -39.04 33.29 -1.92
CA ASP A 115 -38.86 33.73 -3.30
C ASP A 115 -37.86 32.83 -4.06
N GLN A 116 -38.23 32.45 -5.29
CA GLN A 116 -37.48 31.52 -6.16
C GLN A 116 -36.02 31.92 -6.41
N ASP A 117 -35.69 33.20 -6.30
CA ASP A 117 -34.33 33.71 -6.49
C ASP A 117 -33.36 33.29 -5.36
N MET A 118 -33.86 33.05 -4.14
CA MET A 118 -33.00 32.57 -3.05
C MET A 118 -32.67 31.07 -3.20
N LEU A 119 -33.62 30.26 -3.67
CA LEU A 119 -33.39 28.84 -3.95
C LEU A 119 -32.34 28.67 -5.06
N ARG A 120 -32.43 29.48 -6.11
CA ARG A 120 -31.47 29.45 -7.23
C ARG A 120 -30.04 29.82 -6.81
N ARG A 121 -29.89 30.83 -5.94
CA ARG A 121 -28.57 31.19 -5.38
C ARG A 121 -27.99 30.10 -4.47
N LEU A 122 -28.84 29.40 -3.72
CA LEU A 122 -28.41 28.31 -2.86
C LEU A 122 -27.92 27.10 -3.67
N GLU A 123 -28.60 26.78 -4.78
CA GLU A 123 -28.17 25.76 -5.74
C GLU A 123 -26.87 26.15 -6.45
N GLU A 124 -26.71 27.41 -6.85
CA GLU A 124 -25.47 27.93 -7.45
C GLU A 124 -24.29 27.88 -6.47
N ASP A 125 -24.50 28.26 -5.21
CA ASP A 125 -23.48 28.17 -4.15
C ASP A 125 -23.11 26.71 -3.81
N ALA A 126 -24.08 25.79 -3.82
CA ALA A 126 -23.85 24.36 -3.63
C ALA A 126 -23.03 23.77 -4.79
N ALA A 127 -23.37 24.10 -6.04
CA ALA A 127 -22.62 23.67 -7.22
C ALA A 127 -21.18 24.23 -7.22
N HIS A 128 -20.98 25.46 -6.75
CA HIS A 128 -19.64 26.03 -6.59
C HIS A 128 -18.83 25.37 -5.47
N ALA A 129 -19.48 24.91 -4.40
CA ALA A 129 -18.82 24.16 -3.34
C ALA A 129 -18.36 22.78 -3.83
N GLU A 130 -19.18 22.09 -4.63
CA GLU A 130 -18.82 20.81 -5.25
C GLU A 130 -17.67 20.96 -6.26
N ALA A 131 -17.74 21.96 -7.15
CA ALA A 131 -16.67 22.23 -8.11
C ALA A 131 -15.32 22.57 -7.43
N ARG A 132 -15.34 23.22 -6.26
CA ARG A 132 -14.11 23.49 -5.47
C ARG A 132 -13.52 22.22 -4.85
N LEU A 133 -14.36 21.23 -4.53
CA LEU A 133 -13.90 19.93 -4.02
C LEU A 133 -13.26 19.10 -5.14
N ASP A 134 -13.83 19.13 -6.35
CA ASP A 134 -13.26 18.44 -7.52
C ASP A 134 -11.91 19.03 -7.94
N ILE A 135 -11.78 20.36 -7.96
CA ILE A 135 -10.50 21.03 -8.27
C ILE A 135 -9.43 20.70 -7.22
N ALA A 136 -9.79 20.59 -5.94
CA ALA A 136 -8.85 20.21 -4.88
C ALA A 136 -8.39 18.74 -4.98
N LEU A 137 -9.23 17.87 -5.53
CA LEU A 137 -8.90 16.48 -5.88
C LEU A 137 -7.92 16.41 -7.06
N GLU A 138 -8.18 17.19 -8.11
CA GLU A 138 -7.32 17.26 -9.30
C GLU A 138 -5.91 17.83 -8.99
N ASP A 139 -5.83 18.84 -8.12
CA ASP A 139 -4.56 19.49 -7.73
C ASP A 139 -3.70 18.60 -6.81
N ALA A 140 -4.34 17.70 -6.05
CA ALA A 140 -3.67 16.67 -5.25
C ALA A 140 -3.11 15.52 -6.12
N THR A 141 -3.77 15.20 -7.24
CA THR A 141 -3.24 14.25 -8.25
C THR A 141 -2.14 14.85 -9.12
N ALA A 142 -2.19 16.15 -9.44
CA ALA A 142 -1.18 16.82 -10.28
C ALA A 142 0.18 16.98 -9.57
N LYS A 143 0.20 17.04 -8.22
CA LYS A 143 1.45 17.14 -7.43
C LYS A 143 2.16 15.82 -7.16
N ASN A 144 1.63 14.69 -7.64
CA ASN A 144 2.28 13.39 -7.44
C ASN A 144 2.14 12.48 -8.69
N PRO A 145 3.00 12.65 -9.71
CA PRO A 145 2.97 11.85 -10.93
C PRO A 145 3.43 10.39 -10.76
N GLU A 146 3.76 9.93 -9.55
CA GLU A 146 4.16 8.54 -9.28
C GLU A 146 2.98 7.55 -9.13
N LEU A 147 1.73 8.00 -9.30
CA LEU A 147 0.56 7.11 -9.33
C LEU A 147 0.19 6.59 -10.74
N ALA A 148 1.11 6.69 -11.70
CA ALA A 148 0.95 5.99 -12.97
C ALA A 148 1.13 4.49 -12.73
N LEU A 149 0.00 3.79 -12.63
CA LEU A 149 -0.13 2.35 -12.77
C LEU A 149 0.86 1.82 -13.84
N PRO A 150 1.81 0.93 -13.51
CA PRO A 150 2.23 -0.01 -14.54
C PRO A 150 1.03 -0.92 -14.82
N ALA A 151 0.62 -0.90 -16.08
CA ALA A 151 -0.35 -1.81 -16.63
C ALA A 151 -0.05 -3.25 -16.20
N ASP A 152 -1.12 -3.93 -15.86
CA ASP A 152 -1.25 -5.37 -15.73
C ASP A 152 -0.40 -6.12 -16.78
N PRO A 153 0.47 -7.07 -16.39
CA PRO A 153 0.65 -8.27 -17.17
C PRO A 153 -0.15 -9.39 -16.50
N GLY A 154 -1.29 -9.73 -17.12
CA GLY A 154 -1.90 -11.03 -16.95
C GLY A 154 -0.97 -12.17 -17.41
N PRO A 155 -1.50 -13.39 -17.44
CA PRO A 155 -1.29 -14.41 -16.41
C PRO A 155 -0.15 -15.38 -16.76
N GLU A 156 0.27 -16.18 -15.76
CA GLU A 156 0.96 -17.45 -15.97
C GLU A 156 2.35 -17.39 -16.65
N GLU A 157 3.36 -16.91 -15.92
CA GLU A 157 4.72 -17.41 -16.17
C GLU A 157 4.88 -18.69 -15.34
N ALA A 158 4.77 -19.82 -16.03
CA ALA A 158 5.06 -21.14 -15.51
C ALA A 158 6.35 -21.08 -14.67
N ALA A 159 6.29 -21.63 -13.45
CA ALA A 159 7.48 -21.82 -12.65
C ALA A 159 8.58 -22.42 -13.55
N PRO A 160 9.77 -21.78 -13.68
CA PRO A 160 10.84 -22.42 -14.41
C PRO A 160 11.07 -23.79 -13.76
N PRO A 161 11.33 -24.84 -14.56
CA PRO A 161 11.60 -26.16 -14.01
C PRO A 161 12.66 -26.00 -12.92
N LEU A 162 12.44 -26.64 -11.76
CA LEU A 162 13.41 -26.69 -10.68
C LEU A 162 14.78 -26.92 -11.31
N SER A 163 15.64 -25.90 -11.33
CA SER A 163 16.91 -26.04 -12.01
C SER A 163 17.65 -27.14 -11.29
N THR A 164 18.21 -28.08 -12.03
CA THR A 164 18.90 -29.20 -11.39
C THR A 164 20.07 -28.64 -10.59
N ALA A 165 20.50 -29.33 -9.54
CA ALA A 165 21.62 -28.88 -8.71
C ALA A 165 22.90 -28.57 -9.56
N GLU A 166 23.01 -29.14 -10.75
CA GLU A 166 24.08 -28.89 -11.71
C GLU A 166 23.94 -27.55 -12.45
N ASP A 167 22.73 -27.05 -12.68
CA ASP A 167 22.48 -25.75 -13.32
C ASP A 167 22.76 -24.59 -12.36
N ILE A 168 22.46 -24.76 -11.07
CA ILE A 168 22.72 -23.76 -10.04
C ILE A 168 24.23 -23.54 -9.87
N LEU A 169 25.01 -24.62 -9.94
CA LEU A 169 26.46 -24.54 -9.76
C LEU A 169 27.16 -23.75 -10.88
N LYS A 170 26.60 -23.72 -12.10
CA LYS A 170 27.13 -22.90 -13.19
C LYS A 170 27.02 -21.40 -12.95
N GLU A 171 26.12 -20.94 -12.08
CA GLU A 171 26.05 -19.53 -11.67
C GLU A 171 27.23 -19.11 -10.78
N PHE A 172 27.98 -20.09 -10.24
CA PHE A 172 29.04 -19.89 -9.24
C PHE A 172 30.43 -20.39 -9.67
N GLU A 173 30.56 -20.96 -10.88
CA GLU A 173 31.86 -21.27 -11.53
C GLU A 173 32.49 -20.01 -12.15
#